data_AF-A0A223D2C0-F1
#
_entry.id   AF-A0A223D2C0-F1
#
_cell.length_a   1.000
_cell.length_b   1.000
_cell.length_c   1.000
_cell.angle_alpha   90.00
_cell.angle_beta   90.00
_cell.angle_gamma   90.00
#
_symmetry.space_group_name_H-M   'P 1'
#
loop_
_entity.id
_entity.type
_entity.pdbx_description
1 polymer ?
#
loop_
_entity_poly.entity_id
_entity_poly.type
_entity_poly.pdbx_seq_one_letter_code
_entity_poly.pdbx_strand_id
1 'polypeptide(L)'
;MSYVPKTDWNNNDVLSEKDMNRIEGGIAEWRQLTEDHTVDKNNPHGVTVEQIGAETPTGAQEKVDAHKNATLEAHAASSISVADTVGRFTTKNVEGALAELATQQAQLFTSVGDGKAQVATAITAKGGTVVGTAPHSFQELDDGIRSIVTGKRFASGLSDTVLTSGRHKISIRGLNFTPRVVVGYSGNGSICCAIQPSAIPESTWRNYYNYWDSGGWRYTFTTSTGPDADQFQRLNGGFDMILARGSESIIGTRNEVFWWAFE
;
A
#
# COMPACT_ATOMS: atom_id res chain seq x y z
N MET A 1 -114.26 8.46 -23.33
CA MET A 1 -113.55 9.76 -23.43
C MET A 1 -112.14 9.55 -22.92
N SER A 2 -111.14 10.13 -23.58
CA SER A 2 -109.75 10.11 -23.08
C SER A 2 -109.69 10.86 -21.76
N TYR A 3 -109.01 10.31 -20.75
CA TYR A 3 -108.80 11.03 -19.48
C TYR A 3 -107.92 12.24 -19.76
N VAL A 4 -108.34 13.42 -19.32
CA VAL A 4 -107.58 14.66 -19.45
C VAL A 4 -106.97 14.97 -18.08
N PRO A 5 -105.65 14.81 -17.94
CA PRO A 5 -104.88 15.25 -16.78
C PRO A 5 -105.27 16.63 -16.25
N LYS A 6 -105.76 16.72 -15.00
CA LYS A 6 -105.80 18.00 -14.28
C LYS A 6 -104.40 18.37 -13.77
N THR A 7 -103.97 19.60 -13.98
CA THR A 7 -102.64 20.10 -13.59
C THR A 7 -102.69 21.32 -12.66
N ASP A 8 -103.90 21.83 -12.40
CA ASP A 8 -104.23 23.04 -11.67
C ASP A 8 -105.25 22.73 -10.55
N TRP A 9 -104.75 22.10 -9.49
CA TRP A 9 -105.59 21.67 -8.37
C TRP A 9 -105.94 22.84 -7.43
N ASN A 10 -107.23 23.00 -7.14
CA ASN A 10 -107.78 23.93 -6.16
C ASN A 10 -108.26 23.18 -4.92
N ASN A 11 -108.34 23.89 -3.79
CA ASN A 11 -108.64 23.29 -2.49
C ASN A 11 -110.00 22.57 -2.39
N ASN A 12 -110.97 22.93 -3.25
CA ASN A 12 -112.32 22.36 -3.24
C ASN A 12 -112.53 21.30 -4.33
N ASP A 13 -111.48 20.90 -5.04
CA ASP A 13 -111.59 19.87 -6.08
C ASP A 13 -111.77 18.48 -5.46
N VAL A 14 -112.67 17.68 -6.04
CA VAL A 14 -112.90 16.29 -5.63
C VAL A 14 -111.90 15.40 -6.37
N LEU A 15 -111.11 14.63 -5.61
CA LEU A 15 -110.18 13.64 -6.15
C LEU A 15 -110.94 12.38 -6.56
N SER A 16 -110.82 11.98 -7.83
CA SER A 16 -111.30 10.68 -8.29
C SER A 16 -110.20 9.62 -8.16
N GLU A 17 -110.58 8.35 -8.18
CA GLU A 17 -109.64 7.23 -8.21
C GLU A 17 -108.63 7.33 -9.36
N LYS A 18 -109.07 7.83 -10.52
CA LYS A 18 -108.19 8.04 -11.68
C LYS A 18 -107.13 9.10 -11.41
N ASP A 19 -107.46 10.12 -10.62
CA ASP A 19 -106.50 11.17 -10.23
C ASP A 19 -105.47 10.63 -9.25
N MET A 20 -105.91 9.81 -8.29
CA MET A 20 -105.03 9.14 -7.33
C MET A 20 -104.08 8.14 -8.01
N ASN A 21 -104.59 7.29 -8.91
CA ASN A 21 -103.76 6.33 -9.65
C ASN A 21 -102.70 7.03 -10.51
N ARG A 22 -103.02 8.21 -11.05
CA ARG A 22 -102.04 9.02 -11.78
C ARG A 22 -100.97 9.61 -10.87
N ILE A 23 -101.36 10.12 -9.69
CA ILE A 23 -100.41 10.66 -8.71
C ILE A 23 -99.47 9.55 -8.23
N GLU A 24 -100.00 8.39 -7.86
CA GLU A 24 -99.21 7.24 -7.43
C GLU A 24 -98.28 6.71 -8.53
N GLY A 25 -98.77 6.63 -9.76
CA GLY A 25 -97.97 6.28 -10.94
C GLY A 25 -96.80 7.25 -11.13
N GLY A 26 -97.06 8.57 -11.07
CA GLY A 26 -96.02 9.58 -11.14
C GLY A 26 -94.98 9.44 -10.02
N ILE A 27 -95.40 9.20 -8.78
CA ILE A 27 -94.50 8.98 -7.63
C ILE A 27 -93.61 7.74 -7.85
N ALA A 28 -94.18 6.65 -8.38
CA ALA A 28 -93.41 5.44 -8.68
C ALA A 28 -92.38 5.68 -9.80
N GLU A 29 -92.74 6.40 -10.85
CA GLU A 29 -91.83 6.79 -11.94
C GLU A 29 -90.68 7.67 -11.43
N TRP A 30 -90.95 8.69 -10.61
CA TRP A 30 -89.92 9.54 -10.02
C TRP A 30 -88.94 8.76 -9.13
N ARG A 31 -89.46 7.78 -8.37
CA ARG A 31 -88.63 6.90 -7.56
C ARG A 31 -87.69 6.08 -8.44
N GLN A 32 -88.22 5.43 -9.48
CA GLN A 32 -87.42 4.64 -10.41
C GLN A 32 -86.33 5.50 -11.07
N LEU A 33 -86.67 6.71 -11.55
CA LEU A 33 -85.68 7.62 -12.15
C LEU A 33 -84.57 8.03 -11.16
N THR A 34 -84.90 8.20 -9.88
CA THR A 34 -83.91 8.56 -8.85
C THR A 34 -83.03 7.37 -8.49
N GLU A 35 -83.62 6.17 -8.40
CA GLU A 35 -82.89 4.92 -8.18
C GLU A 35 -81.92 4.67 -9.34
N ASP A 36 -82.41 4.79 -10.58
CA ASP A 36 -81.61 4.67 -11.81
C ASP A 36 -80.46 5.68 -11.82
N HIS A 37 -80.72 6.95 -11.48
CA HIS A 37 -79.68 7.99 -11.39
C HIS A 37 -78.63 7.70 -10.29
N THR A 38 -79.05 7.16 -9.15
CA THR A 38 -78.15 6.86 -8.02
C THR A 38 -77.22 5.66 -8.30
N VAL A 39 -77.73 4.66 -9.03
CA VAL A 39 -76.95 3.50 -9.44
C VAL A 39 -76.11 3.77 -10.69
N ASP A 40 -76.47 4.78 -11.48
CA ASP A 40 -75.68 5.19 -12.65
C ASP A 40 -74.28 5.64 -12.24
N LYS A 41 -73.27 4.90 -12.73
CA LYS A 41 -71.85 5.21 -12.55
C LYS A 41 -71.22 5.83 -13.78
N ASN A 42 -72.02 6.05 -14.83
CA ASN A 42 -71.59 6.81 -15.99
C ASN A 42 -71.51 8.30 -15.63
N ASN A 43 -71.17 9.11 -16.62
CA ASN A 43 -71.15 10.56 -16.51
C ASN A 43 -72.41 11.14 -17.19
N PRO A 44 -73.62 11.02 -16.59
CA PRO A 44 -74.87 11.45 -17.22
C PRO A 44 -74.94 12.97 -17.43
N HIS A 45 -74.15 13.72 -16.66
CA HIS A 45 -74.07 15.18 -16.73
C HIS A 45 -72.96 15.68 -17.65
N GLY A 46 -72.18 14.78 -18.24
CA GLY A 46 -71.05 15.13 -19.10
C GLY A 46 -70.00 15.99 -18.39
N VAL A 47 -69.83 15.87 -17.07
CA VAL A 47 -68.85 16.66 -16.31
C VAL A 47 -67.43 16.34 -16.78
N THR A 48 -66.62 17.36 -17.08
CA THR A 48 -65.26 17.15 -17.58
C THR A 48 -64.26 17.06 -16.44
N VAL A 49 -63.07 16.52 -16.73
CA VAL A 49 -61.95 16.46 -15.77
C VAL A 49 -61.52 17.86 -15.32
N GLU A 50 -61.61 18.87 -16.19
CA GLU A 50 -61.33 20.27 -15.86
C GLU A 50 -62.37 20.84 -14.89
N GLN A 51 -63.65 20.51 -15.07
CA GLN A 51 -64.72 20.99 -14.18
C GLN A 51 -64.55 20.50 -12.74
N ILE A 52 -63.93 19.34 -12.55
CA ILE A 52 -63.62 18.79 -11.22
C ILE A 52 -62.17 19.07 -10.78
N GLY A 53 -61.36 19.74 -11.61
CA GLY A 53 -59.95 20.02 -11.32
C GLY A 53 -59.05 18.77 -11.27
N ALA A 54 -59.46 17.68 -11.92
CA ALA A 54 -58.67 16.46 -11.98
C ALA A 54 -57.51 16.57 -12.99
N GLU A 55 -56.41 15.91 -12.68
CA GLU A 55 -55.24 15.83 -13.57
C GLU A 55 -55.56 15.07 -14.85
N THR A 56 -55.02 15.54 -15.98
CA THR A 56 -55.18 14.84 -17.27
C THR A 56 -54.07 13.81 -17.47
N PRO A 57 -54.27 12.76 -18.28
CA PRO A 57 -53.19 11.86 -18.67
C PRO A 57 -51.98 12.60 -19.27
N THR A 58 -52.23 13.65 -20.06
CA THR A 58 -51.18 14.50 -20.64
C THR A 58 -50.42 15.27 -19.56
N GLY A 59 -51.11 15.93 -18.63
CA GLY A 59 -50.46 16.68 -17.55
C GLY A 59 -49.67 15.78 -16.59
N ALA A 60 -50.16 14.56 -16.34
CA ALA A 60 -49.41 13.55 -15.60
C ALA A 60 -48.12 13.13 -16.34
N GLN A 61 -48.19 12.93 -17.66
CA GLN A 61 -47.03 12.61 -18.48
C GLN A 61 -46.01 13.76 -18.52
N GLU A 62 -46.48 15.00 -18.68
CA GLU A 62 -45.63 16.20 -18.65
C GLU A 62 -44.87 16.32 -17.32
N LYS A 63 -45.50 15.99 -16.19
CA LYS A 63 -44.83 15.96 -14.88
C LYS A 63 -43.75 14.88 -14.78
N VAL A 64 -44.00 13.69 -15.33
CA VAL A 64 -42.99 12.61 -15.38
C VAL A 64 -41.84 13.00 -16.30
N ASP A 65 -42.12 13.58 -17.46
CA ASP A 65 -41.09 14.04 -18.38
C ASP A 65 -40.26 15.17 -17.77
N ALA A 66 -40.90 16.09 -17.04
CA ALA A 66 -40.20 17.11 -16.27
C ALA A 66 -39.27 16.52 -15.21
N HIS A 67 -39.72 15.50 -14.46
CA HIS A 67 -38.87 14.79 -13.51
C HIS A 67 -37.71 14.06 -14.20
N LYS A 68 -37.98 13.35 -15.31
CA LYS A 68 -36.97 12.61 -16.07
C LYS A 68 -35.92 13.53 -16.70
N ASN A 69 -36.33 14.69 -17.18
CA ASN A 69 -35.47 15.67 -17.83
C ASN A 69 -34.85 16.67 -16.84
N ALA A 70 -35.15 16.57 -15.54
CA ALA A 70 -34.50 17.38 -14.52
C ALA A 70 -33.02 17.01 -14.47
N THR A 71 -32.18 17.94 -14.93
CA THR A 71 -30.73 17.78 -15.03
C THR A 71 -29.99 18.08 -13.72
N LEU A 72 -30.72 18.50 -12.67
CA LEU A 72 -30.19 18.81 -11.35
C LEU A 72 -31.02 18.06 -10.29
N GLU A 73 -30.35 17.34 -9.40
CA GLU A 73 -30.87 16.85 -8.11
C GLU A 73 -32.09 15.91 -8.09
N ALA A 74 -32.64 15.45 -9.22
CA ALA A 74 -33.72 14.45 -9.21
C ALA A 74 -33.32 13.15 -8.48
N HIS A 75 -32.02 12.84 -8.48
CA HIS A 75 -31.42 11.70 -7.80
C HIS A 75 -30.07 12.08 -7.15
N ALA A 76 -30.10 12.96 -6.14
CA ALA A 76 -28.90 13.28 -5.36
C ALA A 76 -28.27 11.99 -4.78
N ALA A 77 -26.94 11.89 -4.77
CA ALA A 77 -26.24 10.70 -4.27
C ALA A 77 -26.53 10.40 -2.78
N SER A 78 -26.86 11.42 -1.99
CA SER A 78 -27.33 11.29 -0.61
C SER A 78 -28.73 10.68 -0.49
N SER A 79 -29.55 10.77 -1.54
CA SER A 79 -30.91 10.22 -1.61
C SER A 79 -30.98 8.83 -2.25
N ILE A 80 -29.94 8.41 -2.98
CA ILE A 80 -29.85 7.07 -3.56
C ILE A 80 -29.38 6.10 -2.48
N SER A 81 -30.23 5.15 -2.11
CA SER A 81 -29.89 4.12 -1.13
C SER A 81 -28.93 3.08 -1.72
N VAL A 82 -28.06 2.54 -0.85
CA VAL A 82 -27.17 1.42 -1.17
C VAL A 82 -27.71 0.18 -0.46
N ALA A 83 -28.04 -0.85 -1.22
CA ALA A 83 -28.39 -2.15 -0.67
C ALA A 83 -27.12 -2.89 -0.23
N ASP A 84 -26.77 -2.74 1.04
CA ASP A 84 -25.57 -3.36 1.62
C ASP A 84 -25.92 -4.50 2.58
N THR A 85 -26.34 -5.63 2.01
CA THR A 85 -26.72 -6.82 2.81
C THR A 85 -25.54 -7.44 3.55
N VAL A 86 -24.30 -7.13 3.14
CA VAL A 86 -23.07 -7.69 3.73
C VAL A 86 -22.48 -6.76 4.80
N GLY A 87 -22.93 -5.51 4.90
CA GLY A 87 -22.46 -4.55 5.90
C GLY A 87 -21.02 -4.08 5.65
N ARG A 88 -20.65 -3.83 4.39
CA ARG A 88 -19.35 -3.26 4.01
C ARG A 88 -19.24 -1.75 4.25
N PHE A 89 -20.37 -1.05 4.19
CA PHE A 89 -20.48 0.39 4.40
C PHE A 89 -21.28 0.64 5.68
N THR A 90 -20.87 1.64 6.43
CA THR A 90 -21.62 2.10 7.62
C THR A 90 -22.82 2.95 7.20
N THR A 91 -22.64 3.73 6.14
CA THR A 91 -23.65 4.59 5.54
C THR A 91 -24.55 3.81 4.58
N LYS A 92 -25.77 4.33 4.39
CA LYS A 92 -26.83 3.66 3.60
C LYS A 92 -27.11 4.34 2.27
N ASN A 93 -26.29 5.31 1.87
CA ASN A 93 -26.46 6.06 0.63
C ASN A 93 -25.14 6.13 -0.16
N VAL A 94 -25.24 6.46 -1.44
CA VAL A 94 -24.09 6.46 -2.36
C VAL A 94 -23.05 7.48 -1.93
N GLU A 95 -23.47 8.68 -1.53
CA GLU A 95 -22.55 9.74 -1.11
C GLU A 95 -21.71 9.35 0.11
N GLY A 96 -22.35 8.79 1.14
CA GLY A 96 -21.68 8.29 2.33
C GLY A 96 -20.73 7.13 2.01
N ALA A 97 -21.16 6.18 1.18
CA ALA A 97 -20.35 5.01 0.83
C ALA A 97 -19.07 5.42 0.07
N LEU A 98 -19.17 6.42 -0.81
CA LEU A 98 -18.02 6.99 -1.50
C LEU A 98 -17.08 7.74 -0.55
N ALA A 99 -17.62 8.48 0.42
CA ALA A 99 -16.81 9.16 1.44
C ALA A 99 -16.07 8.17 2.34
N GLU A 100 -16.72 7.06 2.72
CA GLU A 100 -16.08 5.97 3.46
C GLU A 100 -14.95 5.33 2.65
N LEU A 101 -15.19 5.04 1.36
CA LEU A 101 -14.16 4.47 0.48
C LEU A 101 -12.95 5.41 0.33
N ALA A 102 -13.19 6.72 0.16
CA ALA A 102 -12.13 7.72 0.08
C ALA A 102 -11.29 7.77 1.37
N THR A 103 -11.95 7.68 2.52
CA THR A 103 -11.29 7.64 3.84
C THR A 103 -10.44 6.37 4.00
N GLN A 104 -11.00 5.21 3.64
CA GLN A 104 -10.28 3.93 3.70
C GLN A 104 -9.07 3.91 2.77
N GLN A 105 -9.19 4.50 1.57
CA GLN A 105 -8.08 4.62 0.63
C GLN A 105 -6.96 5.52 1.19
N ALA A 106 -7.30 6.63 1.82
CA ALA A 106 -6.32 7.49 2.49
C ALA A 106 -5.60 6.75 3.63
N GLN A 107 -6.35 6.05 4.47
CA GLN A 107 -5.79 5.24 5.57
C GLN A 107 -4.87 4.12 5.07
N LEU A 108 -5.21 3.46 3.96
CA LEU A 108 -4.37 2.44 3.34
C LEU A 108 -3.01 3.03 2.91
N PHE A 109 -3.01 4.17 2.22
CA PHE A 109 -1.76 4.80 1.78
C PHE A 109 -0.92 5.32 2.96
N THR A 110 -1.55 5.85 4.01
CA THR A 110 -0.86 6.21 5.26
C THR A 110 -0.22 4.98 5.88
N SER A 111 -0.96 3.89 6.07
CA SER A 111 -0.47 2.65 6.69
C SER A 111 0.69 2.04 5.90
N VAL A 112 0.62 2.05 4.57
CA VAL A 112 1.73 1.61 3.70
C VAL A 112 2.94 2.54 3.83
N GLY A 113 2.73 3.86 3.90
CA GLY A 113 3.79 4.83 4.15
C GLY A 113 4.52 4.58 5.49
N ASP A 114 3.75 4.41 6.56
CA ASP A 114 4.26 4.15 7.91
C ASP A 114 5.03 2.82 7.97
N GLY A 115 4.48 1.76 7.37
CA GLY A 115 5.16 0.46 7.27
C GLY A 115 6.51 0.55 6.56
N LYS A 116 6.58 1.29 5.44
CA LYS A 116 7.85 1.52 4.73
C LYS A 116 8.85 2.32 5.57
N ALA A 117 8.39 3.31 6.35
CA ALA A 117 9.25 4.06 7.26
C ALA A 117 9.79 3.18 8.40
N GLN A 118 8.98 2.28 8.96
CA GLN A 118 9.41 1.31 9.96
C GLN A 118 10.45 0.33 9.40
N VAL A 119 10.25 -0.19 8.19
CA VAL A 119 11.22 -1.07 7.53
C VAL A 119 12.53 -0.33 7.25
N ALA A 120 12.48 0.91 6.75
CA ALA A 120 13.68 1.72 6.53
C ALA A 120 14.48 1.93 7.84
N THR A 121 13.79 2.23 8.93
CA THR A 121 14.39 2.35 10.26
C THR A 121 15.07 1.06 10.69
N ALA A 122 14.40 -0.09 10.48
CA ALA A 122 14.95 -1.39 10.83
C ALA A 122 16.20 -1.77 10.01
N ILE A 123 16.20 -1.47 8.70
CA ILE A 123 17.37 -1.66 7.82
C ILE A 123 18.58 -0.88 8.35
N THR A 124 18.40 0.41 8.61
CA THR A 124 19.45 1.28 9.13
C THR A 124 19.94 0.82 10.50
N ALA A 125 19.04 0.38 11.38
CA ALA A 125 19.40 -0.18 12.69
C ALA A 125 20.22 -1.49 12.59
N LYS A 126 20.13 -2.21 11.47
CA LYS A 126 20.96 -3.40 11.16
C LYS A 126 22.24 -3.06 10.39
N GLY A 127 22.56 -1.79 10.22
CA GLY A 127 23.77 -1.33 9.54
C GLY A 127 23.67 -1.34 8.01
N GLY A 128 22.47 -1.51 7.46
CA GLY A 128 22.19 -1.22 6.05
C GLY A 128 21.99 0.27 5.80
N THR A 129 21.83 0.64 4.53
CA THR A 129 21.59 2.01 4.07
C THR A 129 20.38 2.03 3.13
N VAL A 130 19.36 2.81 3.47
CA VAL A 130 18.24 3.10 2.55
C VAL A 130 18.49 4.43 1.87
N VAL A 131 18.65 4.41 0.56
CA VAL A 131 18.87 5.62 -0.25
C VAL A 131 17.54 6.25 -0.66
N GLY A 132 17.58 7.53 -1.05
CA GLY A 132 16.41 8.29 -1.49
C GLY A 132 15.69 9.06 -0.38
N THR A 133 14.49 9.56 -0.69
CA THR A 133 13.68 10.38 0.21
C THR A 133 12.36 9.72 0.54
N ALA A 134 11.89 9.87 1.78
CA ALA A 134 10.59 9.36 2.18
C ALA A 134 9.43 9.98 1.35
N PRO A 135 8.36 9.22 1.06
CA PRO A 135 8.20 7.80 1.38
C PRO A 135 8.98 6.90 0.41
N HIS A 136 9.85 6.04 0.94
CA HIS A 136 10.68 5.15 0.13
C HIS A 136 9.83 4.20 -0.72
N SER A 137 10.32 3.84 -1.91
CA SER A 137 9.81 2.76 -2.74
C SER A 137 10.19 1.39 -2.15
N PHE A 138 9.49 0.33 -2.55
CA PHE A 138 9.87 -1.01 -2.15
C PHE A 138 11.23 -1.44 -2.71
N GLN A 139 11.64 -0.90 -3.87
CA GLN A 139 12.97 -1.18 -4.43
C GLN A 139 14.09 -0.57 -3.58
N GLU A 140 13.95 0.69 -3.13
CA GLU A 140 14.93 1.32 -2.23
C GLU A 140 15.06 0.56 -0.91
N LEU A 141 13.96 -0.02 -0.41
CA LEU A 141 13.98 -0.89 0.77
C LEU A 141 14.65 -2.25 0.48
N ASP A 142 14.42 -2.88 -0.67
CA ASP A 142 15.11 -4.13 -1.07
C ASP A 142 16.62 -3.90 -1.17
N ASP A 143 17.04 -2.84 -1.85
CA ASP A 143 18.44 -2.45 -1.97
C ASP A 143 19.06 -2.19 -0.59
N GLY A 144 18.30 -1.53 0.29
CA GLY A 144 18.69 -1.32 1.68
C GLY A 144 18.86 -2.63 2.46
N ILE A 145 17.97 -3.59 2.31
CA ILE A 145 18.11 -4.92 2.94
C ILE A 145 19.37 -5.63 2.44
N ARG A 146 19.64 -5.60 1.13
CA ARG A 146 20.85 -6.20 0.54
C ARG A 146 22.15 -5.56 1.02
N SER A 147 22.09 -4.30 1.44
CA SER A 147 23.24 -3.58 1.99
C SER A 147 23.57 -3.97 3.44
N ILE A 148 22.69 -4.70 4.13
CA ILE A 148 22.94 -5.17 5.50
C ILE A 148 24.11 -6.16 5.48
N VAL A 149 25.16 -5.83 6.23
CA VAL A 149 26.29 -6.74 6.42
C VAL A 149 25.90 -7.83 7.43
N THR A 150 25.81 -9.08 6.96
CA THR A 150 25.53 -10.24 7.82
C THR A 150 26.81 -11.03 8.11
N GLY A 151 27.07 -11.34 9.39
CA GLY A 151 28.22 -12.15 9.83
C GLY A 151 29.54 -11.39 10.02
N LYS A 152 30.59 -12.14 10.39
CA LYS A 152 31.98 -11.63 10.44
C LYS A 152 32.47 -11.37 9.02
N ARG A 153 33.13 -10.23 8.81
CA ARG A 153 33.57 -9.81 7.47
C ARG A 153 34.86 -10.52 7.06
N PHE A 154 34.95 -10.81 5.78
CA PHE A 154 36.06 -11.55 5.18
C PHE A 154 36.42 -10.92 3.83
N ALA A 155 37.71 -10.90 3.52
CA ALA A 155 38.23 -10.56 2.21
C ALA A 155 39.42 -11.45 1.88
N SER A 156 39.64 -11.71 0.60
CA SER A 156 40.81 -12.42 0.10
C SER A 156 41.26 -11.86 -1.22
N GLY A 157 42.52 -12.06 -1.57
CA GLY A 157 43.02 -11.64 -2.86
C GLY A 157 44.40 -12.15 -3.19
N LEU A 158 44.81 -11.79 -4.39
CA LEU A 158 46.16 -11.95 -4.91
C LEU A 158 46.82 -10.58 -4.94
N SER A 159 48.07 -10.51 -4.51
CA SER A 159 48.84 -9.27 -4.57
C SER A 159 50.29 -9.55 -4.91
N ASP A 160 50.82 -8.74 -5.81
CA ASP A 160 52.23 -8.77 -6.17
C ASP A 160 53.06 -8.01 -5.16
N THR A 161 54.25 -8.52 -4.89
CA THR A 161 55.26 -7.83 -4.09
C THR A 161 56.62 -7.99 -4.73
N VAL A 162 57.47 -6.96 -4.58
CA VAL A 162 58.84 -6.96 -5.08
C VAL A 162 59.78 -6.99 -3.90
N LEU A 163 60.77 -7.89 -3.93
CA LEU A 163 61.77 -7.98 -2.87
C LEU A 163 62.59 -6.70 -2.81
N THR A 164 62.43 -5.93 -1.73
CA THR A 164 63.19 -4.70 -1.48
C THR A 164 63.86 -4.81 -0.12
N SER A 165 65.16 -4.52 -0.04
CA SER A 165 65.95 -4.62 1.20
C SER A 165 65.77 -5.96 1.93
N GLY A 166 65.63 -7.06 1.18
CA GLY A 166 65.49 -8.41 1.70
C GLY A 166 64.12 -8.77 2.29
N ARG A 167 63.08 -7.96 2.06
CA ARG A 167 61.71 -8.21 2.55
C ARG A 167 60.70 -8.10 1.40
N HIS A 168 59.70 -8.98 1.41
CA HIS A 168 58.50 -8.82 0.60
C HIS A 168 57.46 -8.08 1.43
N LYS A 169 56.88 -7.03 0.86
CA LYS A 169 55.80 -6.27 1.49
C LYS A 169 54.59 -6.27 0.57
N ILE A 170 53.43 -6.63 1.11
CA ILE A 170 52.14 -6.35 0.48
C ILE A 170 51.43 -5.23 1.23
N SER A 171 50.68 -4.45 0.48
CA SER A 171 49.95 -3.28 0.95
C SER A 171 48.51 -3.40 0.48
N ILE A 172 47.62 -3.83 1.36
CA ILE A 172 46.19 -3.97 1.07
C ILE A 172 45.46 -2.72 1.55
N ARG A 173 44.54 -2.22 0.73
CA ARG A 173 43.72 -1.02 0.97
C ARG A 173 42.29 -1.30 0.52
N GLY A 174 41.34 -0.46 0.95
CA GLY A 174 39.95 -0.55 0.54
C GLY A 174 39.16 -1.67 1.24
N LEU A 175 39.67 -2.24 2.32
CA LEU A 175 38.86 -3.12 3.17
C LEU A 175 37.79 -2.26 3.84
N ASN A 176 36.53 -2.67 3.69
CA ASN A 176 35.39 -2.01 4.32
C ASN A 176 35.19 -2.42 5.79
N PHE A 177 36.13 -3.20 6.35
CA PHE A 177 36.17 -3.66 7.74
C PHE A 177 37.59 -3.61 8.30
N THR A 178 37.70 -3.68 9.63
CA THR A 178 38.99 -3.78 10.31
C THR A 178 39.30 -5.25 10.55
N PRO A 179 40.30 -5.85 9.87
CA PRO A 179 40.64 -7.23 10.12
C PRO A 179 41.23 -7.39 11.53
N ARG A 180 41.02 -8.56 12.11
CA ARG A 180 41.60 -9.05 13.38
C ARG A 180 42.46 -10.30 13.18
N VAL A 181 42.28 -10.99 12.07
CA VAL A 181 43.13 -12.09 11.61
C VAL A 181 43.49 -11.82 10.16
N VAL A 182 44.78 -11.87 9.84
CA VAL A 182 45.28 -11.79 8.47
C VAL A 182 46.23 -12.96 8.25
N VAL A 183 46.08 -13.64 7.13
CA VAL A 183 46.96 -14.71 6.68
C VAL A 183 47.45 -14.35 5.29
N GLY A 184 48.75 -14.43 5.05
CA GLY A 184 49.35 -14.34 3.73
C GLY A 184 50.26 -15.51 3.45
N TYR A 185 50.20 -15.97 2.21
CA TYR A 185 50.98 -17.08 1.70
C TYR A 185 51.56 -16.71 0.34
N SER A 186 52.88 -16.80 0.19
CA SER A 186 53.54 -16.60 -1.09
C SER A 186 53.78 -17.92 -1.82
N GLY A 187 53.76 -17.89 -3.15
CA GLY A 187 53.95 -19.08 -3.99
C GLY A 187 55.29 -19.82 -3.77
N ASN A 188 56.28 -19.18 -3.15
CA ASN A 188 57.56 -19.77 -2.78
C ASN A 188 57.59 -20.40 -1.37
N GLY A 189 56.44 -20.51 -0.69
CA GLY A 189 56.29 -21.22 0.59
C GLY A 189 56.46 -20.37 1.85
N SER A 190 56.60 -19.04 1.75
CA SER A 190 56.55 -18.18 2.92
C SER A 190 55.10 -17.96 3.37
N ILE A 191 54.86 -18.07 4.67
CA ILE A 191 53.58 -17.80 5.33
C ILE A 191 53.78 -16.74 6.41
N CYS A 192 52.86 -15.80 6.49
CA CYS A 192 52.76 -14.84 7.57
C CYS A 192 51.30 -14.82 8.07
N CYS A 193 51.10 -14.87 9.38
CA CYS A 193 49.80 -14.78 10.01
C CYS A 193 49.88 -13.73 11.11
N ALA A 194 49.01 -12.73 11.05
CA ALA A 194 48.88 -11.68 12.04
C ALA A 194 47.53 -11.81 12.76
N ILE A 195 47.55 -11.90 14.08
CA ILE A 195 46.35 -12.00 14.92
C ILE A 195 46.38 -10.88 15.94
N GLN A 196 45.26 -10.18 16.09
CA GLN A 196 45.04 -9.19 17.14
C GLN A 196 44.32 -9.86 18.33
N PRO A 197 45.04 -10.25 19.39
CA PRO A 197 44.44 -11.01 20.48
C PRO A 197 43.57 -10.07 21.31
N SER A 198 42.40 -10.53 21.75
CA SER A 198 41.44 -9.71 22.53
C SER A 198 41.97 -9.19 23.86
N ALA A 199 43.05 -9.77 24.39
CA ALA A 199 43.60 -9.47 25.70
C ALA A 199 44.75 -8.42 25.69
N ILE A 200 45.06 -7.81 24.55
CA ILE A 200 46.21 -6.91 24.36
C ILE A 200 45.71 -5.62 23.70
N PRO A 201 46.33 -4.43 23.92
CA PRO A 201 45.84 -3.19 23.33
C PRO A 201 45.63 -3.27 21.81
N GLU A 202 44.62 -2.57 21.30
CA GLU A 202 44.21 -2.66 19.88
C GLU A 202 45.32 -2.33 18.86
N SER A 203 46.41 -1.72 19.30
CA SER A 203 47.60 -1.43 18.49
C SER A 203 48.61 -2.59 18.41
N THR A 204 48.38 -3.70 19.12
CA THR A 204 49.34 -4.80 19.25
C THR A 204 48.93 -6.03 18.44
N TRP A 205 49.84 -6.52 17.61
CA TRP A 205 49.62 -7.69 16.76
C TRP A 205 50.65 -8.77 17.06
N ARG A 206 50.17 -10.02 17.18
CA ARG A 206 51.05 -11.19 17.21
C ARG A 206 51.20 -11.72 15.80
N ASN A 207 52.44 -11.78 15.33
CA ASN A 207 52.76 -12.25 14.01
C ASN A 207 53.49 -13.58 14.11
N TYR A 208 53.01 -14.56 13.37
CA TYR A 208 53.66 -15.83 13.14
C TYR A 208 54.15 -15.86 11.70
N TYR A 209 55.43 -16.10 11.49
CA TYR A 209 55.99 -16.19 10.16
C TYR A 209 57.12 -17.21 10.10
N ASN A 210 57.37 -17.75 8.92
CA ASN A 210 58.55 -18.55 8.65
C ASN A 210 59.64 -17.72 7.97
N TYR A 211 60.90 -18.00 8.28
CA TYR A 211 62.05 -17.42 7.60
C TYR A 211 63.11 -18.49 7.38
N TRP A 212 63.95 -18.31 6.36
CA TRP A 212 65.09 -19.20 6.13
C TRP A 212 66.38 -18.62 6.72
N ASP A 213 67.13 -19.43 7.47
CA ASP A 213 68.52 -19.14 7.86
C ASP A 213 69.49 -20.25 7.45
N SER A 214 70.76 -20.14 7.84
CA SER A 214 71.80 -21.13 7.49
C SER A 214 71.49 -22.56 7.97
N GLY A 215 70.47 -22.77 8.81
CA GLY A 215 70.00 -24.07 9.26
C GLY A 215 68.64 -24.52 8.69
N GLY A 216 68.04 -23.79 7.74
CA GLY A 216 66.78 -24.15 7.10
C GLY A 216 65.60 -23.25 7.47
N TRP A 217 64.36 -23.71 7.20
CA TRP A 217 63.13 -23.01 7.56
C TRP A 217 62.91 -23.01 9.06
N ARG A 218 62.74 -21.83 9.65
CA ARG A 218 62.35 -21.65 11.04
C ARG A 218 61.05 -20.90 11.14
N TYR A 219 60.27 -21.25 12.16
CA TYR A 219 59.05 -20.55 12.52
C TYR A 219 59.31 -19.69 13.75
N THR A 220 58.86 -18.45 13.72
CA THR A 220 59.04 -17.54 14.85
C THR A 220 57.80 -16.70 15.09
N PHE A 221 57.74 -16.13 16.27
CA PHE A 221 56.71 -15.21 16.70
C PHE A 221 57.33 -13.86 16.98
N THR A 222 56.70 -12.80 16.51
CA THR A 222 57.04 -11.45 16.95
C THR A 222 55.78 -10.69 17.35
N THR A 223 55.98 -9.65 18.14
CA THR A 223 54.93 -8.70 18.48
C THR A 223 55.21 -7.41 17.72
N SER A 224 54.26 -6.99 16.89
CA SER A 224 54.31 -5.70 16.22
C SER A 224 53.50 -4.68 17.01
N THR A 225 54.17 -3.60 17.43
CA THR A 225 53.55 -2.47 18.12
C THR A 225 53.87 -1.17 17.38
N GLY A 226 52.86 -0.39 17.04
CA GLY A 226 53.04 0.97 16.48
C GLY A 226 53.07 1.06 14.94
N PRO A 227 53.30 2.27 14.41
CA PRO A 227 53.22 2.58 12.97
C PRO A 227 54.43 2.08 12.16
N ASP A 228 55.54 1.71 12.80
CA ASP A 228 56.75 1.16 12.15
C ASP A 228 56.93 -0.33 12.43
N ALA A 229 55.82 -1.04 12.60
CA ALA A 229 55.82 -2.44 12.95
C ALA A 229 56.55 -3.33 11.92
N ASP A 230 57.57 -4.04 12.39
CA ASP A 230 58.51 -4.83 11.57
C ASP A 230 57.89 -5.93 10.69
N GLN A 231 56.65 -6.35 10.96
CA GLN A 231 56.02 -7.48 10.25
C GLN A 231 54.57 -7.22 9.81
N PHE A 232 53.78 -6.52 10.62
CA PHE A 232 52.40 -6.21 10.27
C PHE A 232 51.98 -4.84 10.80
N GLN A 233 51.39 -4.02 9.94
CA GLN A 233 50.87 -2.73 10.30
C GLN A 233 49.41 -2.62 9.85
N ARG A 234 48.54 -2.28 10.80
CA ARG A 234 47.15 -1.93 10.50
C ARG A 234 47.08 -0.55 9.87
N LEU A 235 46.24 -0.42 8.85
CA LEU A 235 45.96 0.85 8.19
C LEU A 235 44.48 1.17 8.24
N ASN A 236 44.13 2.43 7.97
CA ASN A 236 42.73 2.79 7.79
C ASN A 236 42.20 2.11 6.52
N GLY A 237 41.26 1.17 6.69
CA GLY A 237 40.70 0.38 5.59
C GLY A 237 41.70 -0.58 4.93
N GLY A 238 42.65 -1.15 5.67
CA GLY A 238 43.63 -2.07 5.09
C GLY A 238 44.73 -2.51 6.04
N PHE A 239 45.79 -3.08 5.48
CA PHE A 239 46.99 -3.47 6.22
C PHE A 239 48.23 -3.50 5.33
N ASP A 240 49.38 -3.36 5.96
CA ASP A 240 50.67 -3.71 5.38
C ASP A 240 51.18 -4.95 6.07
N MET A 241 51.72 -5.89 5.31
CA MET A 241 52.25 -7.15 5.83
C MET A 241 53.56 -7.48 5.14
N ILE A 242 54.56 -7.84 5.93
CA ILE A 242 55.85 -8.29 5.48
C ILE A 242 55.87 -9.82 5.51
N LEU A 243 56.34 -10.41 4.42
CA LEU A 243 56.63 -11.83 4.31
C LEU A 243 58.14 -12.01 4.29
N ALA A 244 58.63 -12.90 5.14
CA ALA A 244 60.07 -13.07 5.32
C ALA A 244 60.72 -13.82 4.14
N ARG A 245 62.03 -13.57 4.03
CA ARG A 245 62.95 -14.00 2.99
C ARG A 245 63.03 -15.54 2.85
N GLY A 246 62.97 -16.02 1.62
CA GLY A 246 63.69 -17.24 1.21
C GLY A 246 65.14 -16.86 0.88
N SER A 247 66.12 -17.60 1.38
CA SER A 247 67.56 -17.26 1.30
C SER A 247 68.10 -17.02 -0.12
N GLU A 248 67.43 -17.55 -1.14
CA GLU A 248 67.80 -17.48 -2.55
C GLU A 248 67.14 -16.34 -3.34
N SER A 249 66.31 -15.51 -2.69
CA SER A 249 65.57 -14.46 -3.41
C SER A 249 66.47 -13.29 -3.79
N ILE A 250 66.52 -12.98 -5.09
CA ILE A 250 67.28 -11.88 -5.66
C ILE A 250 66.48 -10.58 -5.46
N ILE A 251 67.16 -9.47 -5.12
CA ILE A 251 66.51 -8.16 -5.03
C ILE A 251 65.85 -7.84 -6.39
N GLY A 252 64.59 -7.41 -6.36
CA GLY A 252 63.81 -7.16 -7.58
C GLY A 252 62.98 -8.35 -8.06
N THR A 253 63.11 -9.55 -7.46
CA THR A 253 62.20 -10.66 -7.76
C THR A 253 60.78 -10.31 -7.32
N ARG A 254 59.82 -10.56 -8.22
CA ARG A 254 58.39 -10.44 -7.96
C ARG A 254 57.87 -11.76 -7.40
N ASN A 255 57.04 -11.68 -6.35
CA ASN A 255 56.32 -12.81 -5.80
C ASN A 255 54.84 -12.49 -5.68
N GLU A 256 54.00 -13.46 -6.01
CA GLU A 256 52.56 -13.41 -5.75
C GLU A 256 52.28 -13.89 -4.34
N VAL A 257 51.42 -13.14 -3.64
CA VAL A 257 50.96 -13.44 -2.29
C VAL A 257 49.45 -13.56 -2.32
N PHE A 258 48.98 -14.75 -1.98
CA PHE A 258 47.59 -14.99 -1.62
C PHE A 258 47.37 -14.50 -0.20
N TRP A 259 46.30 -13.76 0.04
CA TRP A 259 45.99 -13.25 1.36
C TRP A 259 44.52 -13.43 1.70
N TRP A 260 44.27 -13.52 3.01
CA TRP A 260 42.96 -13.59 3.64
C TRP A 260 42.92 -12.66 4.84
N ALA A 261 41.81 -11.95 5.00
CA ALA A 261 41.58 -11.02 6.09
C ALA A 261 40.20 -11.30 6.69
N PHE A 262 40.13 -11.39 8.01
CA PHE A 262 38.92 -11.72 8.76
C PHE A 262 38.72 -10.73 9.90
N GLU A 263 37.48 -10.30 10.13
CA GLU A 263 37.04 -9.46 11.26
C GLU A 263 36.84 -10.23 12.58
#